data_AF-A0A3D1AQ72-F1
#
_entry.id   AF-A0A3D1AQ72-F1
#
_cell.length_a   1.000
_cell.length_b   1.000
_cell.length_c   1.000
_cell.angle_alpha   90.00
_cell.angle_beta   90.00
_cell.angle_gamma   90.00
#
_symmetry.space_group_name_H-M   'P 1'
#
loop_
_entity.id
_entity.type
_entity.pdbx_description
1 polymer ?
#
loop_
_entity_poly.entity_id
_entity_poly.type
_entity_poly.pdbx_seq_one_letter_code
_entity_poly.pdbx_strand_id
1 'polypeptide(L)'
;RGIRIPFECITRADRVNERVAATLQELGCTRVWIGSESGSQRVLDAMQRGVTVEQVRRAVALCKENGIQTGMFLMWGYDGEDISDIEATIGHVRECRPDIFLTTVSYPIRGTPYFDKVATRLVNIQPWERSTDREYRIQGRHSRRFYQYADELLRTEMCAEPQQQAILAAREGLHATYAETEA
;
A
#
# COMPACT_ATOMS: atom_id res chain seq x y z
N ARG A 1 -32.92 12.06 18.35
CA ARG A 1 -32.70 10.64 18.76
C ARG A 1 -31.18 10.43 18.76
N GLY A 2 -30.57 10.06 19.89
CA GLY A 2 -29.12 9.87 20.03
C GLY A 2 -28.62 8.56 19.42
N ILE A 3 -28.88 8.36 18.13
CA ILE A 3 -28.51 7.14 17.40
C ILE A 3 -27.01 7.19 17.12
N ARG A 4 -26.27 6.16 17.56
CA ARG A 4 -24.87 5.91 17.19
C ARG A 4 -24.82 4.68 16.29
N ILE A 5 -24.41 4.86 15.04
CA ILE A 5 -24.22 3.77 14.08
C ILE A 5 -22.72 3.58 13.89
N PRO A 6 -22.16 2.40 14.20
CA PRO A 6 -20.75 2.11 13.93
C PRO A 6 -20.43 2.29 12.44
N PHE A 7 -19.31 2.94 12.13
CA PHE A 7 -18.88 3.15 10.76
C PHE A 7 -17.36 3.06 10.59
N GLU A 8 -16.95 2.79 9.36
CA GLU A 8 -15.55 2.91 8.93
C GLU A 8 -15.42 4.08 7.94
N CYS A 9 -14.24 4.70 7.87
CA CYS A 9 -13.97 5.73 6.88
C CYS A 9 -12.60 5.58 6.25
N ILE A 10 -12.40 6.18 5.07
CA ILE A 10 -11.13 6.24 4.36
C ILE A 10 -10.67 7.69 4.35
N THR A 11 -9.41 7.94 4.69
CA THR A 11 -8.84 9.29 4.68
C THR A 11 -7.35 9.28 4.32
N ARG A 12 -6.81 10.46 4.03
CA ARG A 12 -5.37 10.67 3.92
C ARG A 12 -4.76 10.85 5.31
N ALA A 13 -3.54 10.37 5.48
CA ALA A 13 -2.81 10.50 6.74
C ALA A 13 -2.68 11.97 7.21
N ASP A 14 -2.45 12.90 6.29
CA ASP A 14 -2.31 14.33 6.57
C ASP A 14 -3.59 15.02 7.06
N ARG A 15 -4.74 14.32 7.07
CA ARG A 15 -6.01 14.82 7.61
C ARG A 15 -6.34 14.29 9.00
N VAL A 16 -5.53 13.40 9.54
CA VAL A 16 -5.70 12.86 10.89
C VAL A 16 -4.81 13.65 11.85
N ASN A 17 -5.44 14.47 12.69
CA ASN A 17 -4.82 15.12 13.84
C ASN A 17 -5.59 14.75 15.12
N GLU A 18 -5.13 15.21 16.28
CA GLU A 18 -5.70 14.88 17.59
C GLU A 18 -7.20 15.16 17.64
N ARG A 19 -7.62 16.34 17.15
CA ARG A 19 -9.03 16.74 17.14
C ARG A 19 -9.87 15.83 16.24
N VAL A 20 -9.36 15.49 15.05
CA VAL A 20 -10.07 14.61 14.11
C VAL A 20 -10.20 13.20 14.68
N ALA A 21 -9.14 12.64 15.26
CA ALA A 21 -9.17 11.31 15.86
C ALA A 21 -10.18 11.23 17.03
N ALA A 22 -10.16 12.21 17.94
CA ALA A 22 -11.13 12.31 19.03
C ALA A 22 -12.57 12.44 18.50
N THR A 23 -12.79 13.27 17.48
CA THR A 23 -14.11 13.47 16.87
C THR A 23 -14.62 12.17 16.24
N LEU A 24 -13.76 11.42 15.55
CA LEU A 24 -14.14 10.13 14.94
C LEU A 24 -14.55 9.11 16.01
N GLN A 25 -13.83 9.06 17.14
CA GLN A 25 -14.18 8.22 18.28
C GLN A 25 -15.57 8.59 18.83
N GLU A 26 -15.84 9.88 19.02
CA GLU A 26 -17.11 10.37 19.58
C GLU A 26 -18.31 10.00 18.68
N LEU A 27 -18.10 10.04 17.37
CA LEU A 27 -19.09 9.69 16.35
C LEU A 27 -19.34 8.17 16.25
N GLY A 28 -18.47 7.33 16.82
CA GLY A 28 -18.58 5.88 16.76
C GLY A 28 -17.84 5.25 15.58
N CYS A 29 -16.76 5.87 15.10
CA CYS A 29 -15.89 5.28 14.08
C CYS A 29 -15.15 4.07 14.66
N THR A 30 -15.29 2.90 14.02
CA THR A 30 -14.64 1.66 14.45
C THR A 30 -13.30 1.42 13.76
N ARG A 31 -13.13 1.92 12.53
CA ARG A 31 -11.89 1.78 11.76
C ARG A 31 -11.65 2.96 10.84
N VAL A 32 -10.41 3.41 10.77
CA VAL A 32 -9.92 4.35 9.75
C VAL A 32 -9.00 3.62 8.80
N TRP A 33 -9.31 3.67 7.51
CA TRP A 33 -8.46 3.21 6.42
C TRP A 33 -7.59 4.35 5.93
N ILE A 34 -6.27 4.15 5.97
CA ILE A 34 -5.26 5.11 5.57
C ILE A 34 -4.60 4.62 4.29
N GLY A 35 -4.64 5.45 3.25
CA GLY A 35 -3.78 5.26 2.11
C GLY A 35 -2.34 5.55 2.52
N SER A 36 -1.56 4.48 2.74
CA SER A 36 -0.12 4.54 3.00
C SER A 36 0.70 4.39 1.74
N GLU A 37 0.26 3.51 0.83
CA GLU A 37 0.83 3.16 -0.47
C GLU A 37 2.24 2.56 -0.41
N SER A 38 3.20 3.18 0.27
CA SER A 38 4.56 2.68 0.47
C SER A 38 5.13 3.15 1.81
N GLY A 39 6.09 2.42 2.36
CA GLY A 39 6.95 2.87 3.45
C GLY A 39 8.24 3.54 2.98
N SER A 40 8.46 3.65 1.67
CA SER A 40 9.58 4.40 1.09
C SER A 40 9.15 5.81 0.72
N GLN A 41 9.77 6.81 1.35
CA GLN A 41 9.51 8.21 1.01
C GLN A 41 9.81 8.50 -0.47
N ARG A 42 10.84 7.85 -1.04
CA ARG A 42 11.21 7.98 -2.46
C ARG A 42 10.06 7.56 -3.38
N VAL A 43 9.38 6.47 -3.05
CA VAL A 43 8.23 5.98 -3.84
C VAL A 43 7.02 6.91 -3.66
N LEU A 44 6.73 7.36 -2.43
CA LEU A 44 5.65 8.32 -2.17
C LEU A 44 5.85 9.66 -2.91
N ASP A 45 7.09 10.14 -2.97
CA ASP A 45 7.46 11.35 -3.69
C ASP A 45 7.32 11.15 -5.21
N ALA A 46 7.76 9.99 -5.73
CA ALA A 46 7.58 9.64 -7.12
C ALA A 46 6.10 9.55 -7.53
N MET A 47 5.23 9.08 -6.62
CA MET A 47 3.78 9.08 -6.77
C MET A 47 3.14 10.47 -6.66
N GLN A 48 3.90 11.49 -6.23
CA GLN A 48 3.36 12.81 -5.85
C GLN A 48 2.24 12.69 -4.81
N ARG A 49 2.38 11.73 -3.88
CA ARG A 49 1.34 11.41 -2.89
C ARG A 49 1.05 12.60 -1.96
N GLY A 50 2.06 13.42 -1.70
CA GLY A 50 1.98 14.58 -0.83
C GLY A 50 1.76 14.21 0.64
N VAL A 51 2.28 13.06 1.07
CA VAL A 51 2.33 12.64 2.48
C VAL A 51 3.73 12.08 2.78
N THR A 52 4.13 12.17 4.04
CA THR A 52 5.36 11.55 4.53
C THR A 52 5.07 10.24 5.26
N VAL A 53 6.05 9.34 5.26
CA VAL A 53 6.01 8.09 6.05
C VAL A 53 5.70 8.38 7.52
N GLU A 54 6.24 9.47 8.06
CA GLU A 54 6.03 9.88 9.45
C GLU A 54 4.60 10.38 9.71
N GLN A 55 4.00 11.10 8.76
CA GLN A 55 2.58 11.48 8.86
C GLN A 55 1.67 10.24 8.88
N VAL A 56 2.00 9.20 8.09
CA VAL A 56 1.26 7.93 8.12
C VAL A 56 1.39 7.25 9.49
N ARG A 57 2.61 7.13 10.03
CA ARG A 57 2.84 6.58 11.38
C ARG A 57 2.05 7.35 12.44
N ARG A 58 2.10 8.69 12.41
CA ARG A 58 1.39 9.54 13.37
C ARG A 58 -0.12 9.36 13.27
N ALA A 59 -0.67 9.30 12.06
CA ALA A 59 -2.10 9.07 11.85
C ALA A 59 -2.55 7.71 12.42
N VAL A 60 -1.79 6.65 12.18
CA VAL A 60 -2.05 5.31 12.74
C VAL A 60 -2.01 5.34 14.27
N ALA A 61 -0.97 5.96 14.85
CA ALA A 61 -0.83 6.09 16.30
C ALA A 61 -2.01 6.84 16.93
N LEU A 62 -2.39 7.98 16.37
CA LEU A 62 -3.52 8.80 16.85
C LEU A 62 -4.84 8.03 16.85
N CYS A 63 -5.13 7.27 15.78
CA CYS A 63 -6.32 6.43 15.73
C CYS A 63 -6.33 5.39 16.85
N LYS A 64 -5.20 4.70 17.06
CA LYS A 64 -5.06 3.67 18.10
C LYS A 64 -5.14 4.23 19.52
N GLU A 65 -4.54 5.38 19.77
CA GLU A 65 -4.63 6.11 21.05
C GLU A 65 -6.10 6.42 21.41
N ASN A 66 -6.96 6.57 20.40
CA ASN A 66 -8.40 6.80 20.56
C ASN A 66 -9.24 5.50 20.48
N GLY A 67 -8.61 4.32 20.51
CA GLY A 67 -9.31 3.03 20.44
C GLY A 67 -9.94 2.73 19.08
N ILE A 68 -9.50 3.41 18.01
CA ILE A 68 -9.98 3.20 16.64
C ILE A 68 -9.03 2.25 15.92
N GLN A 69 -9.59 1.22 15.27
CA GLN A 69 -8.79 0.30 14.45
C GLN A 69 -8.24 1.01 13.22
N THR A 70 -7.15 0.49 12.67
CA THR A 70 -6.44 1.07 11.54
C THR A 70 -6.32 0.05 10.41
N GLY A 71 -6.74 0.47 9.22
CA GLY A 71 -6.52 -0.24 7.97
C GLY A 71 -5.47 0.49 7.12
N MET A 72 -4.59 -0.24 6.43
CA MET A 72 -3.64 0.35 5.48
C MET A 72 -3.86 -0.15 4.06
N PHE A 73 -3.90 0.77 3.09
CA PHE A 73 -3.74 0.42 1.69
C PHE A 73 -2.27 0.53 1.31
N LEU A 74 -1.72 -0.53 0.72
CA LEU A 74 -0.34 -0.65 0.26
C LEU A 74 -0.33 -0.95 -1.24
N MET A 75 0.68 -0.47 -1.93
CA MET A 75 0.80 -0.62 -3.37
C MET A 75 2.22 -1.06 -3.74
N TRP A 76 2.30 -2.17 -4.46
CA TRP A 76 3.53 -2.68 -5.06
C TRP A 76 3.66 -2.25 -6.50
N GLY A 77 4.88 -2.25 -7.00
CA GLY A 77 5.21 -2.11 -8.41
C GLY A 77 4.93 -0.73 -8.98
N TYR A 78 5.08 0.31 -8.18
CA TYR A 78 5.18 1.65 -8.73
C TYR A 78 6.46 1.80 -9.55
N ASP A 79 6.42 2.62 -10.59
CA ASP A 79 7.53 2.73 -11.53
C ASP A 79 8.83 3.21 -10.86
N GLY A 80 9.85 2.34 -10.94
CA GLY A 80 11.15 2.54 -10.31
C GLY A 80 11.25 2.07 -8.86
N GLU A 81 10.25 1.39 -8.31
CA GLU A 81 10.34 0.69 -7.01
C GLU A 81 11.35 -0.46 -7.06
N ASP A 82 12.20 -0.58 -6.03
CA ASP A 82 13.21 -1.63 -5.90
C ASP A 82 13.00 -2.38 -4.56
N ILE A 83 13.74 -3.48 -4.35
CA ILE A 83 13.69 -4.31 -3.14
C ILE A 83 13.88 -3.48 -1.88
N SER A 84 14.76 -2.48 -1.91
CA SER A 84 14.99 -1.61 -0.74
C SER A 84 13.73 -0.84 -0.32
N ASP A 85 12.87 -0.46 -1.26
CA ASP A 85 11.61 0.21 -0.98
C ASP A 85 10.52 -0.75 -0.51
N ILE A 86 10.55 -1.99 -1.02
CA ILE A 86 9.69 -3.08 -0.55
C ILE A 86 10.02 -3.39 0.91
N GLU A 87 11.29 -3.56 1.25
CA GLU A 87 11.76 -3.78 2.63
C GLU A 87 11.43 -2.56 3.52
N ALA A 88 11.57 -1.33 3.02
CA ALA A 88 11.14 -0.13 3.74
C ALA A 88 9.62 -0.13 4.01
N THR A 89 8.82 -0.60 3.06
CA THR A 89 7.37 -0.77 3.20
C THR A 89 7.02 -1.82 4.25
N ILE A 90 7.68 -2.98 4.23
CA ILE A 90 7.49 -4.03 5.24
C ILE A 90 7.87 -3.53 6.63
N GLY A 91 9.02 -2.86 6.75
CA GLY A 91 9.47 -2.23 8.00
C GLY A 91 8.48 -1.18 8.51
N HIS A 92 7.95 -0.34 7.63
CA HIS A 92 6.94 0.65 7.97
C HIS A 92 5.64 0.02 8.51
N VAL A 93 5.15 -1.05 7.87
CA VAL A 93 3.97 -1.78 8.35
C VAL A 93 4.23 -2.42 9.71
N ARG A 94 5.42 -3.01 9.91
CA ARG A 94 5.85 -3.60 11.20
C ARG A 94 5.85 -2.59 12.34
N GLU A 95 6.26 -1.35 12.07
CA GLU A 95 6.26 -0.27 13.05
C GLU A 95 4.85 0.27 13.32
N CYS A 96 4.06 0.48 12.26
CA CYS A 96 2.68 0.96 12.39
C CYS A 96 1.75 -0.05 13.06
N ARG A 97 1.98 -1.35 12.84
CA ARG A 97 1.17 -2.49 13.30
C ARG A 97 -0.33 -2.35 12.99
N PRO A 98 -0.75 -2.00 11.76
CA PRO A 98 -2.17 -1.81 11.48
C PRO A 98 -2.98 -3.07 11.81
N ASP A 99 -4.26 -2.90 12.15
CA ASP A 99 -5.16 -4.03 12.43
C ASP A 99 -5.43 -4.86 11.18
N ILE A 100 -5.39 -4.22 10.01
CA ILE A 100 -5.57 -4.85 8.70
C ILE A 100 -4.81 -4.09 7.63
N PHE A 101 -4.34 -4.78 6.60
CA PHE A 101 -3.79 -4.14 5.41
C PHE A 101 -4.24 -4.84 4.14
N LEU A 102 -4.31 -4.07 3.05
CA LEU A 102 -4.63 -4.54 1.71
C LEU A 102 -3.53 -4.11 0.76
N THR A 103 -3.09 -5.04 -0.07
CA THR A 103 -2.06 -4.82 -1.09
C THR A 103 -2.68 -4.83 -2.48
N THR A 104 -2.11 -4.01 -3.36
CA THR A 104 -2.43 -4.03 -4.79
C THR A 104 -1.17 -3.83 -5.60
N VAL A 105 -1.13 -4.31 -6.84
CA VAL A 105 -0.05 -3.94 -7.76
C VAL A 105 -0.52 -2.72 -8.54
N SER A 106 0.35 -1.73 -8.69
CA SER A 106 0.03 -0.49 -9.39
C SER A 106 -0.43 -0.80 -10.82
N TYR A 107 -1.43 -0.07 -11.28
CA TYR A 107 -1.86 -0.11 -12.68
C TYR A 107 -2.13 1.33 -13.15
N PRO A 108 -1.74 1.65 -14.39
CA PRO A 108 -1.82 3.02 -14.89
C PRO A 108 -3.26 3.33 -15.30
N ILE A 109 -3.88 4.29 -14.61
CA ILE A 109 -5.24 4.74 -14.91
C ILE A 109 -5.18 5.88 -15.93
N ARG A 110 -5.93 5.79 -17.03
CA ARG A 110 -5.92 6.81 -18.08
C ARG A 110 -6.25 8.18 -17.51
N GLY A 111 -5.51 9.20 -17.94
CA GLY A 111 -5.67 10.59 -17.47
C GLY A 111 -4.99 10.90 -16.13
N THR A 112 -4.23 9.95 -15.55
CA THR A 112 -3.36 10.23 -14.40
C THR A 112 -1.94 10.53 -14.85
N PRO A 113 -1.16 11.34 -14.10
CA PRO A 113 0.27 11.56 -14.40
C PRO A 113 1.08 10.27 -14.47
N TYR A 114 0.66 9.23 -13.72
CA TYR A 114 1.30 7.94 -13.75
C TYR A 114 1.14 7.25 -15.11
N PHE A 115 -0.05 7.31 -15.71
CA PHE A 115 -0.29 6.76 -17.05
C PHE A 115 0.63 7.42 -18.09
N ASP A 116 0.73 8.75 -18.08
CA ASP A 116 1.59 9.48 -19.03
C ASP A 116 3.07 9.09 -18.86
N LYS A 117 3.52 8.89 -17.62
CA LYS A 117 4.89 8.47 -17.30
C LYS A 117 5.26 7.11 -17.90
N VAL A 118 4.33 6.16 -17.91
CA VAL A 118 4.60 4.79 -18.39
C VAL A 118 4.03 4.52 -19.78
N ALA A 119 3.41 5.50 -20.43
CA ALA A 119 2.65 5.36 -21.68
C ALA A 119 3.43 4.63 -22.79
N THR A 120 4.73 4.91 -22.92
CA THR A 120 5.60 4.30 -23.95
C THR A 120 5.92 2.82 -23.71
N ARG A 121 5.67 2.31 -22.49
CA ARG A 121 5.88 0.92 -22.08
C ARG A 121 4.57 0.15 -21.90
N LEU A 122 3.41 0.77 -22.14
CA LEU A 122 2.14 0.10 -21.98
C LEU A 122 1.91 -0.91 -23.09
N VAL A 123 1.63 -2.15 -22.70
CA VAL A 123 1.23 -3.24 -23.60
C VAL A 123 -0.15 -3.76 -23.22
N ASN A 124 -0.74 -4.55 -24.11
CA ASN A 124 -2.12 -5.06 -23.98
C ASN A 124 -3.19 -3.96 -23.94
N ILE A 125 -3.01 -2.91 -24.75
CA ILE A 125 -4.01 -1.84 -24.90
C ILE A 125 -5.14 -2.34 -25.81
N GLN A 126 -6.29 -2.68 -25.22
CA GLN A 126 -7.50 -3.05 -25.94
C GLN A 126 -8.47 -1.85 -26.03
N PRO A 127 -9.50 -1.91 -26.91
CA PRO A 127 -10.57 -0.92 -26.92
C PRO A 127 -11.23 -0.79 -25.55
N TRP A 128 -11.58 0.44 -25.14
CA TRP A 128 -12.12 0.74 -23.81
C TRP A 128 -13.41 -0.03 -23.46
N GLU A 129 -14.18 -0.44 -24.46
CA GLU A 129 -15.40 -1.24 -24.31
C GLU A 129 -15.13 -2.69 -23.89
N ARG A 130 -13.89 -3.17 -24.07
CA ARG A 130 -13.51 -4.58 -23.95
C ARG A 130 -12.43 -4.84 -22.89
N SER A 131 -11.89 -3.79 -22.27
CA SER A 131 -10.87 -3.91 -21.24
C SER A 131 -10.95 -2.80 -20.22
N THR A 132 -10.41 -3.06 -19.04
CA THR A 132 -10.22 -2.07 -17.98
C THR A 132 -8.76 -1.65 -17.85
N ASP A 133 -8.51 -0.50 -17.21
CA ASP A 133 -7.15 -0.01 -16.95
C ASP A 133 -6.28 -0.97 -16.12
N ARG A 134 -6.90 -1.94 -15.43
CA ARG A 134 -6.20 -3.00 -14.68
C ARG A 134 -5.51 -4.04 -15.56
N GLU A 135 -5.89 -4.11 -16.83
CA GLU A 135 -5.38 -5.11 -17.77
C GLU A 135 -4.15 -4.64 -18.55
N TYR A 136 -3.78 -3.35 -18.41
CA TYR A 136 -2.51 -2.86 -18.95
C TYR A 136 -1.35 -3.54 -18.24
N ARG A 137 -0.36 -3.94 -19.04
CA ARG A 137 0.95 -4.38 -18.54
C ARG A 137 1.98 -3.32 -18.86
N ILE A 138 3.02 -3.26 -18.04
CA ILE A 138 4.09 -2.28 -18.18
C ILE A 138 5.35 -3.06 -18.55
N GLN A 139 5.81 -2.92 -19.79
CA GLN A 139 7.01 -3.57 -20.27
C GLN A 139 8.21 -3.21 -19.37
N GLY A 140 8.94 -4.23 -18.94
CA GLY A 140 10.12 -4.04 -18.07
C GLY A 140 9.80 -3.81 -16.59
N ARG A 141 8.53 -3.82 -16.17
CA ARG A 141 8.17 -3.92 -14.75
C ARG A 141 8.52 -5.33 -14.23
N HIS A 142 8.86 -5.46 -12.96
CA HIS A 142 9.09 -6.79 -12.37
C HIS A 142 7.90 -7.73 -12.54
N SER A 143 8.17 -9.03 -12.58
CA SER A 143 7.16 -10.05 -12.84
C SER A 143 6.07 -10.08 -11.76
N ARG A 144 4.90 -10.63 -12.10
CA ARG A 144 3.85 -10.90 -11.10
C ARG A 144 4.37 -11.77 -9.94
N ARG A 145 5.29 -12.69 -10.23
CA ARG A 145 5.87 -13.59 -9.23
C ARG A 145 6.74 -12.84 -8.23
N PHE A 146 7.49 -11.84 -8.68
CA PHE A 146 8.23 -10.94 -7.80
C PHE A 146 7.31 -10.24 -6.77
N TYR A 147 6.21 -9.65 -7.21
CA TYR A 147 5.26 -9.01 -6.29
C TYR A 147 4.46 -10.00 -5.44
N GLN A 148 4.29 -11.25 -5.88
CA GLN A 148 3.75 -12.31 -5.02
C GLN A 148 4.68 -12.62 -3.85
N TYR A 149 6.00 -12.70 -4.08
CA TYR A 149 6.96 -12.85 -2.99
C TYR A 149 7.04 -11.63 -2.08
N ALA A 150 6.87 -10.41 -2.61
CA ALA A 150 6.76 -9.21 -1.78
C ALA A 150 5.54 -9.25 -0.84
N ASP A 151 4.37 -9.66 -1.36
CA ASP A 151 3.15 -9.84 -0.58
C ASP A 151 3.28 -10.99 0.43
N GLU A 152 3.89 -12.11 0.03
CA GLU A 152 4.16 -13.24 0.92
C GLU A 152 5.11 -12.87 2.05
N LEU A 153 6.17 -12.12 1.75
CA LEU A 153 7.13 -11.63 2.75
C LEU A 153 6.44 -10.70 3.74
N LEU A 154 5.67 -9.72 3.26
CA LEU A 154 4.89 -8.82 4.12
C LEU A 154 3.95 -9.60 5.04
N ARG A 155 3.17 -10.54 4.49
CA ARG A 155 2.21 -11.32 5.28
C ARG A 155 2.91 -12.19 6.31
N THR A 156 3.99 -12.86 5.92
CA THR A 156 4.76 -13.73 6.81
C THR A 156 5.38 -12.95 7.96
N GLU A 157 5.96 -11.77 7.71
CA GLU A 157 6.50 -10.93 8.79
C GLU A 157 5.42 -10.37 9.72
N MET A 158 4.19 -10.15 9.21
CA MET A 158 3.09 -9.57 9.98
C MET A 158 2.17 -10.62 10.65
N CYS A 159 2.41 -11.90 10.42
CA CYS A 159 1.69 -12.98 11.10
C CYS A 159 1.96 -12.96 12.62
N ALA A 160 1.00 -13.48 13.40
CA ALA A 160 1.11 -13.49 14.86
C ALA A 160 2.34 -14.28 15.38
N GLU A 161 2.69 -15.36 14.69
CA GLU A 161 3.85 -16.22 15.00
C GLU A 161 4.73 -16.36 13.74
N PRO A 162 5.60 -15.38 13.45
CA PRO A 162 6.43 -15.41 12.26
C PRO A 162 7.45 -16.54 12.32
N GLN A 163 7.44 -17.42 11.32
CA GLN A 163 8.44 -18.48 11.19
C GLN A 163 9.64 -17.95 10.40
N GLN A 164 10.81 -17.95 11.04
CA GLN A 164 12.04 -17.42 10.43
C GLN A 164 12.35 -18.08 9.07
N GLN A 165 12.11 -19.39 8.96
CA GLN A 165 12.34 -20.13 7.71
C GLN A 165 11.44 -19.65 6.57
N ALA A 166 10.18 -19.33 6.87
CA ALA A 166 9.23 -18.83 5.87
C ALA A 166 9.59 -17.40 5.43
N ILE A 167 10.02 -16.55 6.37
CA ILE A 167 10.52 -15.19 6.05
C ILE A 167 11.73 -15.28 5.12
N LEU A 168 12.69 -16.15 5.43
CA LEU A 168 13.89 -16.35 4.61
C LEU A 168 13.52 -16.86 3.21
N ALA A 169 12.63 -17.86 3.12
CA ALA A 169 12.19 -18.39 1.83
C ALA A 169 11.48 -17.34 0.96
N ALA A 170 10.58 -16.53 1.54
CA ALA A 170 9.89 -15.46 0.81
C ALA A 170 10.88 -14.37 0.35
N ARG A 171 11.84 -13.99 1.20
CA ARG A 171 12.90 -13.03 0.87
C ARG A 171 13.82 -13.56 -0.23
N GLU A 172 14.24 -14.82 -0.16
CA GLU A 172 15.01 -15.48 -1.22
C GLU A 172 14.24 -15.51 -2.54
N GLY A 173 12.95 -15.82 -2.51
CA GLY A 173 12.07 -15.76 -3.67
C GLY A 173 11.98 -14.36 -4.29
N LEU A 174 11.85 -13.32 -3.46
CA LEU A 174 11.87 -11.92 -3.90
C LEU A 174 13.17 -11.59 -4.64
N HIS A 175 14.33 -11.92 -4.06
CA HIS A 175 15.62 -11.68 -4.70
C HIS A 175 15.83 -12.51 -5.97
N ALA A 176 15.44 -13.79 -5.96
CA ALA A 176 15.61 -14.69 -7.09
C ALA A 176 14.78 -14.27 -8.31
N THR A 177 13.64 -13.62 -8.08
CA THR A 177 12.73 -13.15 -9.13
C THR A 177 12.94 -11.68 -9.52
N TYR A 178 13.92 -11.00 -8.93
CA TYR A 178 14.17 -9.57 -9.17
C TYR A 178 14.44 -9.25 -10.65
N ALA A 179 15.21 -10.09 -11.34
CA ALA A 179 15.51 -9.90 -12.76
C ALA A 179 14.36 -10.32 -13.70
N GLU A 180 13.32 -10.98 -13.19
CA GLU A 180 12.16 -11.36 -13.99
C GLU A 180 11.30 -10.12 -14.27
N THR A 181 10.95 -9.90 -15.53
CA THR A 181 10.12 -8.76 -15.95
C THR A 181 8.90 -9.20 -16.72
N GLU A 182 7.85 -8.37 -16.72
CA GLU A 182 6.71 -8.53 -17.60
C GLU A 182 7.14 -8.32 -19.06
N ALA A 183 6.73 -9.27 -19.90
CA ALA A 183 6.85 -9.21 -21.35
C ALA A 183 5.90 -8.18 -21.96
#